data_AF-A0A7J2Y8X3-F1
#
_entry.id   AF-A0A7J2Y8X3-F1
#
_cell.length_a   1.000
_cell.length_b   1.000
_cell.length_c   1.000
_cell.angle_alpha   90.00
_cell.angle_beta   90.00
_cell.angle_gamma   90.00
#
_symmetry.space_group_name_H-M   'P 1'
#
loop_
_entity.id
_entity.type
_entity.pdbx_description
1 polymer ?
#
loop_
_entity_poly.entity_id
_entity_poly.type
_entity_poly.pdbx_seq_one_letter_code
_entity_poly.pdbx_strand_id
1 'polypeptide(L)' 'MEFVTLTLWESLDTVREFASQDYEASVVSAKARTLLSRFESISLHYDTIFTPDGGETPAQGPS' A
#
# COMPACT_ATOMS: atom_id res chain seq x y z
N MET A 1 10.32 -13.02 -12.47
CA MET A 1 9.88 -12.94 -11.06
C MET A 1 8.98 -11.73 -10.96
N GLU A 2 7.88 -11.85 -10.23
CA GLU A 2 6.89 -10.78 -10.06
C GLU A 2 6.76 -10.48 -8.56
N PHE A 3 6.58 -9.22 -8.24
CA PHE A 3 6.40 -8.75 -6.87
C PHE A 3 5.19 -7.85 -6.80
N VAL A 4 4.42 -8.00 -5.73
CA VAL A 4 3.33 -7.09 -5.39
C VAL A 4 3.68 -6.43 -4.08
N THR A 5 3.57 -5.10 -4.04
CA THR A 5 3.64 -4.33 -2.82
C THR A 5 2.21 -4.02 -2.38
N LEU A 6 1.86 -4.38 -1.15
CA LEU A 6 0.62 -3.97 -0.52
C LEU A 6 0.90 -2.79 0.41
N THR A 7 0.16 -1.71 0.22
CA THR A 7 0.15 -0.57 1.15
C THR A 7 -1.18 -0.57 1.86
N LEU A 8 -1.14 -0.67 3.19
CA LEU A 8 -2.34 -0.61 4.02
C LEU A 8 -2.66 0.84 4.33
N TRP A 9 -3.94 1.19 4.23
CA TRP A 9 -4.46 2.52 4.47
C TRP A 9 -5.69 2.44 5.38
N GLU A 10 -5.97 3.53 6.08
CA GLU A 10 -7.14 3.63 6.97
C GLU A 10 -8.46 3.71 6.18
N SER A 11 -8.43 4.34 5.00
CA SER A 11 -9.60 4.49 4.13
C SER A 11 -9.21 4.75 2.68
N LEU A 12 -10.17 4.58 1.77
CA LEU A 12 -9.99 4.92 0.36
C LEU A 12 -9.86 6.44 0.12
N ASP A 13 -10.40 7.27 1.01
CA ASP A 13 -10.26 8.73 0.92
C ASP A 13 -8.81 9.16 1.15
N THR A 14 -8.10 8.54 2.10
CA THR A 14 -6.66 8.77 2.30
C THR A 14 -5.85 8.41 1.05
N VAL A 15 -6.25 7.36 0.32
CA VAL A 15 -5.63 7.00 -0.96
C VAL A 15 -5.87 8.08 -2.01
N ARG A 16 -7.08 8.64 -2.11
CA ARG A 16 -7.41 9.73 -3.06
C ARG A 16 -6.63 11.01 -2.76
N GLU A 17 -6.44 11.34 -1.49
CA GLU A 17 -5.61 12.49 -1.10
C GLU A 17 -4.15 12.30 -1.53
N PHE A 18 -3.62 11.08 -1.40
CA PHE A 18 -2.27 10.74 -1.81
C PHE A 18 -2.08 10.67 -3.34
N ALA A 19 -2.98 9.97 -4.03
CA ALA A 19 -2.87 9.64 -5.45
C ALA A 19 -3.56 10.64 -6.39
N SER A 20 -4.22 11.67 -5.85
CA SER A 20 -5.18 12.55 -6.52
C SER A 20 -6.52 11.85 -6.87
N GLN A 21 -7.40 12.55 -7.60
CA GLN A 21 -8.72 12.01 -7.97
C GLN A 21 -8.63 10.78 -8.89
N ASP A 22 -7.53 10.62 -9.64
CA ASP A 22 -7.25 9.41 -10.42
C ASP A 22 -6.55 8.34 -9.55
N TYR A 23 -7.22 7.97 -8.45
CA TYR A 23 -6.63 7.15 -7.38
C TYR A 23 -6.34 5.70 -7.79
N GLU A 24 -6.85 5.27 -8.95
CA GLU A 24 -6.55 3.98 -9.54
C GLU A 24 -5.26 4.02 -10.38
N ALA A 25 -4.75 5.19 -10.77
CA ALA A 25 -3.48 5.27 -11.48
C ALA A 25 -2.30 4.93 -10.55
N SER A 26 -1.35 4.13 -11.04
CA SER A 26 -0.16 3.81 -10.26
C SER A 26 0.77 5.00 -10.12
N VAL A 27 0.96 5.43 -8.87
CA VAL A 27 1.85 6.54 -8.50
C VAL A 27 3.30 6.04 -8.48
N VAL A 28 3.94 6.06 -9.65
CA VAL A 28 5.35 5.71 -9.81
C VAL A 28 6.14 6.93 -10.30
N SER A 29 7.10 7.39 -9.51
CA SER A 29 7.95 8.53 -9.90
C SER A 29 8.77 8.20 -11.15
N ALA A 30 9.10 9.23 -11.95
CA ALA A 30 9.88 9.05 -13.17
C ALA A 30 11.22 8.32 -12.92
N LYS A 31 11.87 8.61 -11.78
CA LYS A 31 13.12 7.94 -11.39
C LYS A 31 12.93 6.45 -11.08
N ALA A 32 11.84 6.08 -10.39
CA ALA A 32 11.59 4.67 -10.09
C ALA A 32 11.22 3.88 -11.36
N ARG A 33 10.49 4.51 -12.31
CA ARG A 33 10.13 3.88 -13.59
C ARG A 33 11.34 3.40 -14.40
N THR A 34 12.51 4.04 -14.29
CA THR A 34 13.71 3.61 -15.03
C THR A 34 14.32 2.31 -14.50
N LEU A 35 13.96 1.91 -13.28
CA LEU A 35 14.46 0.69 -12.63
C LEU A 35 13.52 -0.52 -12.84
N LEU A 36 12.28 -0.28 -13.27
CA LEU A 36 11.26 -1.30 -13.43
C LEU A 36 11.25 -1.80 -14.88
N SER A 37 11.41 -3.11 -15.08
CA SER A 37 11.28 -3.73 -16.40
C SER A 37 9.83 -3.74 -16.90
N ARG A 38 8.86 -3.82 -15.97
CA ARG A 38 7.42 -3.68 -16.18
C ARG A 38 6.76 -3.25 -14.85
N PHE A 39 5.68 -2.50 -14.95
CA PHE A 39 4.72 -2.28 -13.87
C PHE A 39 3.32 -2.16 -14.47
N GLU A 40 2.29 -2.48 -13.70
CA GLU A 40 0.90 -2.26 -14.12
C GLU A 40 0.54 -0.78 -13.92
N SER A 41 -0.14 -0.18 -14.87
CA SER A 41 -0.51 1.25 -14.80
C SER A 41 -1.68 1.54 -13.87
N ILE A 42 -2.39 0.50 -13.45
CA ILE A 42 -3.57 0.56 -12.59
C ILE A 42 -3.27 -0.15 -11.28
N SER A 43 -3.46 0.57 -10.17
CA SER A 43 -3.45 0.08 -8.81
C SER A 43 -4.81 -0.50 -8.44
N LEU A 44 -4.80 -1.69 -7.83
CA LEU A 44 -6.01 -2.33 -7.33
C LEU A 44 -6.21 -2.00 -5.85
N HIS A 45 -7.44 -1.69 -5.46
CA HIS A 45 -7.83 -1.35 -4.09
C HIS A 45 -8.78 -2.42 -3.56
N TYR A 46 -8.56 -2.85 -2.32
CA TYR A 46 -9.33 -3.91 -1.69
C TYR A 46 -9.74 -3.48 -0.28
N ASP A 47 -10.94 -3.84 0.13
CA ASP A 47 -11.35 -3.74 1.52
C ASP A 47 -10.81 -4.93 2.32
N THR A 48 -10.33 -4.65 3.53
CA THR A 48 -9.90 -5.71 4.45
C THR A 48 -11.10 -6.22 5.23
N ILE A 49 -11.54 -7.44 4.93
CA ILE A 49 -12.70 -8.07 5.59
C ILE A 49 -12.36 -8.74 6.93
N PHE A 50 -11.08 -9.06 7.13
CA PHE A 50 -10.56 -9.69 8.34
C PHE A 50 -9.09 -9.33 8.48
N THR A 51 -8.77 -8.65 9.57
CA THR A 51 -7.40 -8.52 10.05
C THR A 51 -7.32 -9.40 11.29
N PRO A 52 -6.44 -10.41 11.34
CA PRO A 52 -6.23 -11.14 12.58
C PRO A 52 -5.81 -10.13 13.65
N ASP A 53 -6.36 -10.27 14.87
CA ASP A 53 -5.93 -9.45 16.00
C ASP A 53 -4.41 -9.56 16.08
N GLY A 54 -3.74 -8.46 15.74
CA GLY A 54 -2.31 -8.35 15.88
C GLY A 54 -2.07 -8.47 17.36
N GLY A 55 -1.68 -9.66 17.84
CA GLY A 55 -1.33 -9.85 19.24
C GLY A 55 -0.27 -8.82 19.57
N GLU A 56 -0.66 -7.72 20.22
CA GLU A 56 0.26 -6.84 20.90
C GLU A 56 0.95 -7.75 21.92
N THR A 57 2.17 -8.18 21.61
CA THR A 57 3.07 -8.64 22.65
C THR A 57 3.30 -7.41 23.51
N PRO A 58 2.84 -7.37 24.77
CA PRO A 58 3.15 -6.25 25.63
C PRO A 58 4.68 -6.19 25.71
N ALA A 59 5.26 -5.05 25.38
CA ALA A 59 6.67 -4.79 25.67
C ALA A 59 6.84 -4.81 27.19
N GLN A 60 7.09 -5.98 27.78
CA GLN A 60 7.67 -6.11 29.11
C GLN A 60 9.13 -5.64 29.00
N GLY A 61 9.33 -4.34 29.17
CA GLY A 61 10.64 -3.78 29.51
C GLY A 61 11.02 -4.18 30.94
N PRO A 62 12.30 -4.41 31.24
CA PRO A 62 12.74 -4.88 32.56
C PRO A 62 12.54 -3.83 33.65
N SER A 63 12.23 -4.33 34.86
CA SER A 63 11.90 -3.61 36.11
C SER A 63 12.87 -2.52 36.53
#